data_AF-A0A968JSA3-F1
#
_entry.id   AF-A0A968JSA3-F1
#
_cell.length_a   1.000
_cell.length_b   1.000
_cell.length_c   1.000
_cell.angle_alpha   90.00
_cell.angle_beta   90.00
_cell.angle_gamma   90.00
#
_symmetry.space_group_name_H-M   'P 1'
#
loop_
_entity.id
_entity.type
_entity.pdbx_description
1 polymer ?
#
loop_
_entity_poly.entity_id
_entity_poly.type
_entity_poly.pdbx_seq_one_letter_code
_entity_poly.pdbx_strand_id
1 'polypeptide(L)' 'GEKDNIHISIVAQRVILVVIFDHRSSLGLVRLRVKKASDELGVIFEELAAKTEEAEKSGGADSPFAEITDDDIDNLFS' A
#
# COMPACT_ATOMS: atom_id res chain seq x y z
N GLY A 1 19.36 -8.33 11.74
CA GLY A 1 20.48 -9.25 12.02
C GLY A 1 21.78 -8.50 11.89
N GLU A 2 22.71 -8.74 12.83
CA GLU A 2 24.07 -8.20 13.07
C GLU A 2 24.44 -6.76 12.63
N LYS A 3 24.00 -6.27 11.47
CA LYS A 3 24.25 -4.91 10.95
C LYS A 3 22.98 -4.12 10.66
N ASP A 4 21.88 -4.80 10.32
CA ASP A 4 20.60 -4.21 9.94
C ASP A 4 19.47 -4.61 10.89
N ASN A 5 18.54 -3.68 11.10
CA ASN A 5 17.36 -3.81 11.92
C ASN A 5 16.12 -3.67 11.04
N ILE A 6 15.04 -4.35 11.43
CA ILE A 6 13.76 -4.28 10.72
C ILE A 6 12.71 -3.72 11.67
N HIS A 7 12.01 -2.68 11.22
CA HIS A 7 10.81 -2.16 11.84
C HIS A 7 9.60 -2.49 10.96
N ILE A 8 8.58 -3.09 11.56
CA ILE A 8 7.33 -3.47 10.87
C ILE A 8 6.19 -2.75 11.57
N SER A 9 5.36 -2.06 10.79
CA SER A 9 4.17 -1.37 11.28
C SER A 9 3.00 -1.61 10.33
N ILE A 10 1.80 -1.74 10.89
CA ILE A 10 0.56 -1.77 10.11
C ILE A 10 0.06 -0.34 9.96
N VAL A 11 -0.23 0.08 8.73
CA VAL A 11 -0.75 1.40 8.37
C VAL A 11 -2.19 1.25 7.89
N ALA A 12 -3.09 2.07 8.43
CA ALA A 12 -4.51 2.12 8.07
C ALA A 12 -5.21 0.75 8.06
N GLN A 13 -4.75 -0.22 8.86
CA GLN A 13 -5.26 -1.60 8.94
C GLN A 13 -5.27 -2.39 7.61
N ARG A 14 -4.59 -1.88 6.56
CA ARG A 14 -4.60 -2.47 5.22
C ARG A 14 -3.22 -2.74 4.65
N VAL A 15 -2.20 -1.99 5.09
CA VAL A 15 -0.85 -2.04 4.51
C VAL A 15 0.18 -2.36 5.58
N ILE A 16 1.18 -3.18 5.24
CA ILE A 16 2.35 -3.44 6.08
C ILE A 16 3.49 -2.55 5.57
N LEU A 17 3.95 -1.62 6.40
CA LEU A 17 5.14 -0.82 6.15
C LEU A 17 6.34 -1.50 6.81
N VAL A 18 7.31 -1.90 5.97
CA VAL A 18 8.57 -2.50 6.42
C VAL A 18 9.70 -1.51 6.18
N VAL A 19 10.45 -1.20 7.24
CA VAL A 19 11.62 -0.32 7.20
C VAL A 19 12.86 -1.10 7.65
N ILE A 20 13.88 -1.10 6.80
CA ILE A 20 15.19 -1.69 7.09
C ILE A 20 16.17 -0.54 7.37
N PHE A 21 16.89 -0.60 8.48
CA PHE A 21 17.82 0.44 8.89
C PHE A 21 19.04 -0.14 9.63
N ASP A 22 20.20 0.48 9.46
CA ASP A 22 21.42 0.03 10.12
C ASP A 22 21.59 0.62 11.54
N HIS A 23 22.64 0.18 12.24
CA HIS A 23 22.99 0.63 13.59
C HIS A 23 23.35 2.12 13.71
N ARG A 24 23.56 2.85 12.61
CA ARG A 24 23.79 4.31 12.64
C ARG A 24 22.49 5.07 12.86
N SER A 25 21.35 4.42 12.65
CA SER A 25 20.01 4.97 12.90
C SER A 25 19.47 4.49 14.24
N SER A 26 19.14 5.42 15.13
CA SER A 26 18.53 5.08 16.41
C SER A 26 17.07 4.64 16.24
N LEU A 27 16.64 3.65 17.04
CA LEU A 27 15.26 3.15 17.01
C LEU A 27 14.23 4.26 17.27
N GLY A 28 14.55 5.21 18.15
CA GLY A 28 13.66 6.35 18.45
C GLY A 28 13.44 7.25 17.23
N LEU A 29 14.51 7.56 16.48
CA LEU A 29 14.42 8.37 15.27
C LEU A 29 13.69 7.63 14.15
N VAL A 30 13.92 6.33 14.01
CA VAL A 30 13.17 5.48 13.07
C VAL A 30 11.69 5.50 13.41
N ARG A 31 11.30 5.26 14.67
CA ARG A 31 9.89 5.31 15.12
C ARG A 31 9.24 6.67 14.85
N LEU A 32 9.96 7.77 15.10
CA LEU A 32 9.46 9.11 14.84
C LEU A 32 9.17 9.33 13.35
N ARG A 33 10.10 8.93 12.47
CA ARG A 33 9.93 9.05 11.02
C ARG A 33 8.83 8.13 10.50
N VAL A 34 8.78 6.89 10.97
CA VAL A 34 7.74 5.93 10.62
C VAL A 34 6.37 6.45 11.02
N LYS A 35 6.23 7.03 12.21
CA LYS A 35 4.95 7.64 12.64
C LYS A 35 4.50 8.73 11.67
N LYS A 36 5.38 9.69 11.37
CA LYS A 36 5.06 10.79 10.44
C LYS A 36 4.67 10.26 9.06
N ALA A 37 5.45 9.34 8.50
CA ALA A 37 5.16 8.74 7.20
C ALA A 37 3.87 7.91 7.20
N SER A 38 3.56 7.21 8.29
CA SER A 38 2.32 6.43 8.43
C SER A 38 1.10 7.34 8.50
N ASP A 39 1.20 8.48 9.19
CA ASP A 39 0.13 9.47 9.26
C ASP A 39 -0.13 10.09 7.85
N GLU A 40 0.93 10.41 7.10
CA GLU A 40 0.83 10.92 5.71
C GLU A 40 0.25 9.87 4.74
N LEU A 41 0.72 8.62 4.83
CA LEU A 41 0.19 7.51 4.03
C LEU A 41 -1.27 7.21 4.35
N GLY A 42 -1.69 7.37 5.60
CA GLY A 42 -3.09 7.23 6.00
C GLY A 42 -4.02 8.11 5.18
N VAL A 43 -3.69 9.40 5.06
CA VAL A 43 -4.47 10.38 4.26
C VAL A 43 -4.53 9.96 2.79
N ILE A 44 -3.39 9.57 2.22
CA ILE A 44 -3.33 9.12 0.81
C ILE A 44 -4.22 7.90 0.58
N PHE A 45 -4.22 6.93 1.52
CA PHE A 45 -5.06 5.74 1.40
C PHE A 45 -6.55 6.04 1.55
N GLU A 46 -6.92 6.99 2.40
CA GLU A 46 -8.31 7.46 2.51
C GLU A 46 -8.79 8.09 1.20
N GLU A 47 -7.97 8.96 0.58
CA GLU A 47 -8.28 9.57 -0.72
C GLU A 47 -8.39 8.54 -1.85
N LEU A 48 -7.46 7.57 -1.90
CA LEU A 48 -7.51 6.48 -2.88
C LEU A 48 -8.75 5.61 -2.71
N ALA A 49 -9.14 5.30 -1.47
CA ALA A 49 -10.36 4.55 -1.20
C ALA A 49 -11.60 5.31 -1.70
N ALA A 50 -11.70 6.61 -1.39
CA ALA A 50 -12.80 7.45 -1.85
C ALA A 50 -12.91 7.49 -3.39
N LYS A 51 -11.78 7.69 -4.09
CA LYS A 51 -11.75 7.68 -5.56
C LYS A 51 -12.15 6.33 -6.17
N THR A 52 -11.75 5.24 -5.53
CA THR A 52 -12.11 3.89 -5.99
C THR A 52 -13.63 3.68 -5.85
N GLU A 53 -14.20 4.06 -4.71
CA GLU A 53 -15.66 3.98 -4.49
C GLU A 53 -16.45 4.86 -5.48
N GLU A 54 -15.92 6.03 -5.85
CA GLU A 54 -16.53 6.91 -6.87
C GLU A 54 -16.44 6.32 -8.28
N ALA A 55 -15.31 5.70 -8.64
CA ALA A 55 -15.12 5.01 -9.92
C ALA A 55 -16.06 3.82 -10.07
N GLU A 56 -16.30 3.06 -9.00
CA GLU A 56 -17.26 1.95 -8.98
C GLU A 56 -18.71 2.44 -9.17
N LYS A 57 -19.08 3.56 -8.54
CA LYS A 57 -20.43 4.16 -8.66
C LYS A 57 -20.69 4.77 -10.04
N SER A 58 -19.64 5.21 -10.74
CA SER A 58 -19.75 5.84 -12.07
C SER A 58 -19.71 4.85 -13.24
N GLY A 59 -19.74 3.54 -12.97
CA GLY A 59 -19.94 2.51 -13.99
C GLY A 59 -18.67 2.04 -14.70
N GLY A 60 -17.49 2.18 -14.07
CA GLY A 60 -16.28 1.42 -14.45
C GLY A 60 -15.74 1.65 -15.86
N ALA A 61 -16.05 2.80 -16.49
CA ALA A 61 -15.75 3.04 -17.91
C ALA A 61 -14.25 3.22 -18.25
N ASP A 62 -13.36 3.26 -17.25
CA ASP A 62 -11.92 3.47 -17.45
C ASP A 62 -11.07 2.41 -16.70
N SER A 63 -11.68 1.23 -16.43
CA SER A 63 -10.94 0.11 -15.84
C SER A 63 -9.89 -0.38 -16.84
N PRO A 64 -8.61 -0.56 -16.45
CA PRO A 64 -7.58 -1.15 -17.30
C PRO A 64 -7.89 -2.61 -17.70
N PHE A 65 -8.97 -3.18 -17.15
CA PHE A 65 -9.50 -4.50 -17.47
C PHE A 65 -10.77 -4.46 -18.32
N ALA A 66 -11.22 -3.28 -18.77
CA ALA A 66 -12.43 -3.15 -19.58
C ALA A 66 -12.34 -3.89 -20.93
N GLU A 67 -11.13 -4.16 -21.41
CA GLU A 67 -10.86 -4.94 -22.63
C GLU A 67 -10.60 -6.43 -22.36
N ILE A 68 -10.52 -6.87 -21.11
CA ILE A 68 -10.32 -8.29 -20.79
C ILE A 68 -11.67 -9.01 -20.87
N THR A 69 -11.75 -10.01 -21.74
CA THR A 69 -12.91 -10.89 -21.86
C THR A 69 -12.83 -12.07 -20.89
N ASP A 70 -13.97 -12.69 -20.58
CA ASP A 70 -13.98 -13.93 -19.77
C ASP A 70 -13.11 -15.04 -20.43
N ASP A 71 -13.05 -15.07 -21.77
CA ASP A 71 -12.20 -16.00 -22.51
C ASP A 71 -10.70 -15.76 -22.27
N ASP A 72 -10.27 -14.50 -22.10
CA ASP A 72 -8.87 -14.17 -21.76
C ASP A 72 -8.51 -14.64 -20.35
N ILE A 73 -9.48 -14.66 -19.42
CA ILE A 73 -9.31 -15.15 -18.05
C ILE A 73 -9.16 -16.68 -18.06
N ASP A 74 -10.01 -17.39 -18.79
CA ASP A 74 -9.97 -18.86 -18.86
C ASP A 74 -8.64 -19.37 -19.47
N ASN A 75 -8.06 -18.62 -20.41
CA ASN A 75 -6.75 -18.92 -21.01
C ASN A 75 -5.57 -18.75 -20.04
N LEU A 76 -5.71 -18.06 -18.91
CA LEU A 76 -4.64 -17.95 -17.89
C LEU A 76 -4.52 -19.19 -16.99
N PHE A 77 -5.55 -20.03 -16.96
CA PHE A 77 -5.64 -21.20 -16.07
C PHE A 77 -5.63 -22.55 -16.82
N SER A 78 -5.49 -22.54 -18.15
CA SER A 78 -5.44 -23.73 -19.02
C SER A 78 -4.04 -24.11 -19.49
#